data_AF-A0A932MBK9-F1
#
_entry.id   AF-A0A932MBK9-F1
#
_cell.length_a   1.000
_cell.length_b   1.000
_cell.length_c   1.000
_cell.angle_alpha   90.00
_cell.angle_beta   90.00
_cell.angle_gamma   90.00
#
_symmetry.space_group_name_H-M   'P 1'
#
loop_
_entity.id
_entity.type
_entity.pdbx_description
1 polymer ?
#
loop_
_entity_poly.entity_id
_entity_poly.type
_entity_poly.pdbx_seq_one_letter_code
_entity_poly.pdbx_strand_id
1 'polypeptide(L)'
;AELLGIIVDGTISPLRVAATTAVAAKALALKQSTILGLFGTGHQAKLHARALAHVLPLLKEVKVYSPTRQHRDQFAEEFTGELQIPVRSVDNSREAVRGSHVVCCATNSSEPVFNGADMEPGQLVTSIVNSDAVFQRAEVDRETYRRSNLVIVNDRESIQANRQRELLDPIDQKILSWDRVIELGEIVNNNSRGRRTPEDIIYYKNNSGMAIQFAAMGKVMLERAKSKGVGKEIPGEWFSADLAQWYAQGYFPAS
;
A
#
# COMPACT_ATOMS: atom_id res chain seq x y z
N ALA A 1 3.32 8.32 30.41
CA ALA A 1 3.65 8.60 29.00
C ALA A 1 3.21 10.02 28.68
N GLU A 2 4.01 10.79 27.94
CA GLU A 2 3.71 12.18 27.58
C GLU A 2 3.12 12.22 26.15
N LEU A 3 2.05 13.00 25.96
CA LEU A 3 1.45 13.22 24.64
C LEU A 3 2.27 14.23 23.83
N LEU A 4 2.94 13.77 22.78
CA LEU A 4 3.83 14.63 21.96
C LEU A 4 3.12 15.38 20.84
N GLY A 5 1.92 14.96 20.44
CA GLY A 5 1.15 15.62 19.39
C GLY A 5 -0.11 14.85 18.98
N ILE A 6 -1.09 15.60 18.45
CA ILE A 6 -2.33 15.07 17.87
C ILE A 6 -2.34 15.46 16.39
N ILE A 7 -2.55 14.48 15.51
CA ILE A 7 -2.52 14.68 14.07
C ILE A 7 -3.78 14.06 13.46
N VAL A 8 -4.44 14.80 12.58
CA VAL A 8 -5.65 14.36 11.89
C VAL A 8 -5.34 13.28 10.87
N ASP A 9 -6.02 12.14 10.97
CA ASP A 9 -5.75 10.95 10.17
C ASP A 9 -6.09 11.10 8.67
N GLY A 10 -7.01 12.01 8.31
CA GLY A 10 -7.49 12.16 6.93
C GLY A 10 -6.40 12.35 5.87
N THR A 11 -5.21 12.82 6.28
CA THR A 11 -4.02 12.88 5.43
C THR A 11 -3.05 11.72 5.68
N ILE A 12 -2.91 11.23 6.91
CA ILE A 12 -1.96 10.16 7.25
C ILE A 12 -2.36 8.84 6.59
N SER A 13 -3.62 8.43 6.74
CA SER A 13 -4.11 7.13 6.30
C SER A 13 -3.84 6.86 4.80
N PRO A 14 -4.16 7.77 3.86
CA PRO A 14 -3.86 7.50 2.46
C PRO A 14 -2.36 7.54 2.15
N LEU A 15 -1.59 8.46 2.75
CA LEU A 15 -0.14 8.54 2.54
C LEU A 15 0.60 7.30 3.07
N ARG A 16 0.22 6.78 4.25
CA ARG A 16 0.89 5.60 4.84
C ARG A 16 0.67 4.34 4.02
N VAL A 17 -0.47 4.22 3.33
CA VAL A 17 -0.73 3.10 2.41
C VAL A 17 0.27 3.14 1.26
N ALA A 18 0.37 4.29 0.57
CA ALA A 18 1.33 4.48 -0.52
C ALA A 18 2.79 4.34 -0.08
N ALA A 19 3.14 4.88 1.09
CA ALA A 19 4.48 4.77 1.65
C ALA A 19 4.85 3.31 1.97
N THR A 20 3.93 2.52 2.53
CA THR A 20 4.17 1.09 2.79
C THR A 20 4.36 0.32 1.48
N THR A 21 3.56 0.61 0.45
CA THR A 21 3.77 0.03 -0.89
C THR A 21 5.13 0.40 -1.47
N ALA A 22 5.59 1.64 -1.28
CA ALA A 22 6.93 2.06 -1.69
C ALA A 22 8.05 1.37 -0.89
N VAL A 23 7.86 1.11 0.41
CA VAL A 23 8.81 0.29 1.20
C VAL A 23 8.92 -1.12 0.63
N ALA A 24 7.79 -1.75 0.31
CA ALA A 24 7.77 -3.06 -0.33
C ALA A 24 8.47 -3.03 -1.69
N ALA A 25 8.17 -2.04 -2.54
CA ALA A 25 8.82 -1.88 -3.83
C ALA A 25 10.33 -1.66 -3.72
N LYS A 26 10.79 -0.82 -2.78
CA LYS A 26 12.21 -0.60 -2.54
C LYS A 26 12.96 -1.87 -2.15
N ALA A 27 12.31 -2.77 -1.42
CA ALA A 27 12.91 -4.03 -0.99
C ALA A 27 12.85 -5.14 -2.05
N LEU A 28 11.77 -5.19 -2.84
CA LEU A 28 11.40 -6.36 -3.64
C LEU A 28 11.43 -6.15 -5.16
N ALA A 29 11.35 -4.91 -5.64
CA ALA A 29 11.43 -4.63 -7.06
C ALA A 29 12.85 -4.90 -7.58
N LEU A 30 12.95 -5.21 -8.87
CA LEU A 30 14.26 -5.29 -9.52
C LEU A 30 14.93 -3.91 -9.48
N LYS A 31 16.23 -3.86 -9.18
CA LYS A 31 16.98 -2.59 -9.12
C LYS A 31 16.94 -1.84 -10.45
N GLN A 32 16.82 -2.57 -11.55
CA GLN A 32 16.70 -2.10 -12.93
C GLN A 32 15.26 -1.81 -13.37
N SER A 33 14.30 -1.69 -12.45
CA SER A 33 12.90 -1.42 -12.81
C SER A 33 12.75 -0.04 -13.46
N THR A 34 12.35 -0.01 -14.74
CA THR A 34 12.19 1.23 -15.51
C THR A 34 10.75 1.56 -15.90
N ILE A 35 9.80 0.65 -15.70
CA ILE A 35 8.41 0.82 -16.18
C ILE A 35 7.46 0.42 -15.07
N LEU A 36 6.53 1.33 -14.75
CA LEU A 36 5.43 1.11 -13.82
C LEU A 36 4.12 0.96 -14.59
N GLY A 37 3.44 -0.16 -14.42
CA GLY A 37 2.02 -0.30 -14.74
C GLY A 37 1.17 0.18 -13.58
N LEU A 38 0.24 1.11 -13.80
CA LEU A 38 -0.61 1.67 -12.76
C LEU A 38 -2.08 1.47 -13.12
N PHE A 39 -2.81 0.80 -12.23
CA PHE A 39 -4.25 0.67 -12.30
C PHE A 39 -4.92 1.64 -11.35
N GLY A 40 -5.81 2.46 -11.90
CA GLY A 40 -6.55 3.50 -11.18
C GLY A 40 -5.99 4.90 -11.44
N THR A 41 -6.86 5.88 -11.30
CA THR A 41 -6.56 7.32 -11.51
C THR A 41 -7.09 8.19 -10.37
N GLY A 42 -7.50 7.55 -9.26
CA GLY A 42 -8.04 8.22 -8.08
C GLY A 42 -6.95 8.66 -7.09
N HIS A 43 -7.38 9.10 -5.90
CA HIS A 43 -6.49 9.64 -4.87
C HIS A 43 -5.34 8.69 -4.48
N GLN A 44 -5.62 7.40 -4.30
CA GLN A 44 -4.58 6.41 -3.98
C GLN A 44 -3.59 6.22 -5.12
N ALA A 45 -4.05 6.14 -6.38
CA ALA A 45 -3.17 6.01 -7.53
C ALA A 45 -2.20 7.20 -7.65
N LYS A 46 -2.68 8.42 -7.38
CA LYS A 46 -1.85 9.64 -7.32
C LYS A 46 -0.72 9.52 -6.29
N LEU A 47 -1.05 9.09 -5.07
CA LEU A 47 -0.06 8.92 -4.00
C LEU A 47 0.92 7.77 -4.29
N HIS A 48 0.45 6.67 -4.86
CA HIS A 48 1.28 5.53 -5.22
C HIS A 48 2.24 5.86 -6.36
N ALA A 49 1.79 6.59 -7.39
CA ALA A 49 2.66 7.05 -8.47
C ALA A 49 3.85 7.87 -7.92
N ARG A 50 3.57 8.84 -7.02
CA ARG A 50 4.61 9.64 -6.35
C ARG A 50 5.55 8.77 -5.52
N ALA A 51 5.00 7.91 -4.66
CA ALA A 51 5.77 7.11 -3.73
C ALA A 51 6.66 6.08 -4.46
N LEU A 52 6.14 5.45 -5.52
CA LEU A 52 6.88 4.50 -6.35
C LEU A 52 7.95 5.19 -7.20
N ALA A 53 7.63 6.32 -7.84
CA ALA A 53 8.62 7.11 -8.56
C ALA A 53 9.77 7.56 -7.67
N HIS A 54 9.49 7.86 -6.39
CA HIS A 54 10.52 8.24 -5.43
C HIS A 54 11.48 7.10 -5.06
N VAL A 55 11.03 5.86 -5.02
CA VAL A 55 11.85 4.71 -4.60
C VAL A 55 12.39 3.86 -5.76
N LEU A 56 11.94 4.11 -6.99
CA LEU A 56 12.40 3.45 -8.20
C LEU A 56 13.29 4.42 -9.01
N PRO A 57 14.59 4.51 -8.71
CA PRO A 57 15.46 5.57 -9.23
C PRO A 57 15.69 5.51 -10.76
N LEU A 58 15.39 4.37 -11.38
CA LEU A 58 15.53 4.17 -12.83
C LEU A 58 14.19 4.18 -13.56
N LEU A 59 13.10 4.61 -12.91
CA LEU A 59 11.79 4.71 -13.53
C LEU A 59 11.82 5.70 -14.70
N LYS A 60 11.35 5.25 -15.87
CA LYS A 60 11.34 6.02 -17.13
C LYS A 60 9.95 6.19 -17.73
N GLU A 61 9.01 5.31 -17.40
CA GLU A 61 7.65 5.37 -17.94
C GLU A 61 6.64 4.87 -16.90
N VAL A 62 5.47 5.51 -16.85
CA VAL A 62 4.28 4.98 -16.18
C VAL A 62 3.21 4.70 -17.23
N LYS A 63 2.73 3.46 -17.31
CA LYS A 63 1.57 3.06 -18.13
C LYS A 63 0.34 3.06 -17.24
N VAL A 64 -0.60 3.97 -17.45
CA VAL A 64 -1.80 4.10 -16.60
C VAL A 64 -3.05 3.59 -17.30
N TYR A 65 -3.82 2.77 -16.59
CA TYR A 65 -5.12 2.29 -17.04
C TYR A 65 -6.21 2.52 -15.99
N SER A 66 -7.34 3.03 -16.45
CA SER A 66 -8.62 3.02 -15.73
C SER A 66 -9.76 2.95 -16.76
N PRO A 67 -10.97 2.47 -16.39
CA PRO A 67 -12.04 2.26 -17.36
C PRO A 67 -12.45 3.52 -18.13
N THR A 68 -12.51 4.67 -17.44
CA THR A 68 -12.88 5.95 -18.04
C THR A 68 -11.68 6.61 -18.71
N ARG A 69 -11.66 6.63 -20.05
CA ARG A 69 -10.56 7.21 -20.84
C ARG A 69 -10.21 8.64 -20.44
N GLN A 70 -11.21 9.50 -20.30
CA GLN A 70 -11.01 10.88 -19.90
C GLN A 70 -10.21 11.01 -18.59
N HIS A 71 -10.47 10.15 -17.59
CA HIS A 71 -9.77 10.20 -16.31
C HIS A 71 -8.30 9.78 -16.43
N ARG A 72 -7.99 8.75 -17.25
CA ARG A 72 -6.59 8.32 -17.45
C ARG A 72 -5.81 9.25 -18.36
N ASP A 73 -6.45 9.90 -19.33
CA ASP A 73 -5.81 10.91 -20.17
C ASP A 73 -5.46 12.16 -19.33
N GLN A 74 -6.37 12.64 -18.48
CA GLN A 74 -6.11 13.74 -17.54
C GLN A 74 -5.02 13.40 -16.52
N PHE A 75 -5.06 12.19 -15.95
CA PHE A 75 -4.02 11.72 -15.02
C PHE A 75 -2.65 11.70 -15.71
N ALA A 76 -2.58 11.20 -16.94
CA ALA A 76 -1.34 11.11 -17.72
C ALA A 76 -0.73 12.48 -17.98
N GLU A 77 -1.53 13.47 -18.37
CA GLU A 77 -1.07 14.84 -18.56
C GLU A 77 -0.53 15.46 -17.25
N GLU A 78 -1.33 15.39 -16.17
CA GLU A 78 -0.97 15.91 -14.84
C GLU A 78 0.35 15.30 -14.34
N PHE A 79 0.45 13.96 -14.37
CA PHE A 79 1.59 13.25 -13.79
C PHE A 79 2.82 13.22 -14.69
N THR A 80 2.69 13.42 -16.00
CA THR A 80 3.87 13.67 -16.85
C THR A 80 4.56 14.97 -16.41
N GLY A 81 3.78 16.03 -16.17
CA GLY A 81 4.29 17.29 -15.65
C GLY A 81 4.83 17.18 -14.23
N GLU A 82 4.19 16.39 -13.35
CA GLU A 82 4.64 16.27 -11.97
C GLU A 82 5.89 15.39 -11.81
N LEU A 83 5.91 14.22 -12.45
CA LEU A 83 6.98 13.24 -12.28
C LEU A 83 8.19 13.50 -13.19
N GLN A 84 8.05 14.36 -14.20
CA GLN A 84 9.09 14.65 -15.20
C GLN A 84 9.55 13.38 -15.95
N ILE A 85 8.66 12.41 -16.09
CA ILE A 85 8.81 11.20 -16.90
C ILE A 85 7.53 10.96 -17.69
N PRO A 86 7.58 10.30 -18.87
CA PRO A 86 6.39 9.92 -19.61
C PRO A 86 5.38 9.14 -18.77
N VAL A 87 4.16 9.66 -18.67
CA VAL A 87 2.98 8.91 -18.19
C VAL A 87 2.05 8.70 -19.37
N ARG A 88 1.87 7.45 -19.78
CA ARG A 88 1.07 7.07 -20.95
C ARG A 88 -0.24 6.44 -20.50
N SER A 89 -1.35 7.06 -20.90
CA SER A 89 -2.67 6.42 -20.88
C SER A 89 -2.67 5.27 -21.89
N VAL A 90 -3.04 4.07 -21.44
CA VAL A 90 -3.13 2.87 -22.30
C VAL A 90 -4.57 2.43 -22.51
N ASP A 91 -4.83 1.69 -23.58
CA ASP A 91 -6.21 1.39 -24.02
C ASP A 91 -6.83 0.19 -23.32
N ASN A 92 -6.02 -0.69 -22.71
CA ASN A 92 -6.50 -1.88 -22.03
C ASN A 92 -5.59 -2.28 -20.85
N SER A 93 -6.12 -3.12 -19.97
CA SER A 93 -5.42 -3.61 -18.78
C SER A 93 -4.13 -4.37 -19.12
N ARG A 94 -4.15 -5.18 -20.19
CA ARG A 94 -2.99 -5.97 -20.63
C ARG A 94 -1.78 -5.10 -20.94
N GLU A 95 -1.97 -3.95 -21.59
CA GLU A 95 -0.88 -3.02 -21.89
C GLU A 95 -0.24 -2.40 -20.64
N ALA A 96 -1.01 -2.20 -19.57
CA ALA A 96 -0.47 -1.71 -18.30
C ALA A 96 0.38 -2.79 -17.61
N VAL A 97 0.06 -4.08 -17.77
CA VAL A 97 0.82 -5.19 -17.18
C VAL A 97 2.06 -5.54 -18.00
N ARG A 98 1.91 -5.80 -19.30
CA ARG A 98 2.99 -6.34 -20.13
C ARG A 98 4.12 -5.34 -20.33
N GLY A 99 5.35 -5.81 -20.16
CA GLY A 99 6.57 -5.01 -20.20
C GLY A 99 6.72 -4.04 -19.02
N SER A 100 5.86 -4.08 -18.02
CA SER A 100 6.04 -3.32 -16.78
C SER A 100 6.89 -4.14 -15.80
N HIS A 101 7.77 -3.48 -15.04
CA HIS A 101 8.59 -4.15 -14.01
C HIS A 101 7.86 -4.17 -12.66
N VAL A 102 7.12 -3.11 -12.38
CA VAL A 102 6.23 -3.00 -11.22
C VAL A 102 4.83 -2.77 -11.74
N VAL A 103 3.84 -3.47 -11.19
CA VAL A 103 2.42 -3.31 -11.50
C VAL A 103 1.70 -2.95 -10.21
N CYS A 104 1.14 -1.74 -10.13
CA CYS A 104 0.46 -1.23 -8.95
C CYS A 104 -1.04 -1.13 -9.18
N CYS A 105 -1.82 -1.89 -8.42
CA CYS A 105 -3.27 -1.78 -8.34
C CYS A 105 -3.64 -0.85 -7.18
N ALA A 106 -4.18 0.32 -7.54
CA ALA A 106 -4.62 1.35 -6.60
C ALA A 106 -6.03 1.84 -6.98
N THR A 107 -6.95 0.89 -7.10
CA THR A 107 -8.32 1.10 -7.59
C THR A 107 -9.35 1.08 -6.46
N ASN A 108 -10.62 1.33 -6.82
CA ASN A 108 -11.77 1.03 -5.97
C ASN A 108 -12.52 -0.23 -6.44
N SER A 109 -11.92 -1.05 -7.30
CA SER A 109 -12.58 -2.24 -7.85
C SER A 109 -12.92 -3.25 -6.74
N SER A 110 -13.98 -4.02 -6.98
CA SER A 110 -14.26 -5.25 -6.23
C SER A 110 -13.86 -6.50 -7.01
N GLU A 111 -13.56 -6.34 -8.31
CA GLU A 111 -13.21 -7.40 -9.24
C GLU A 111 -11.78 -7.23 -9.80
N PRO A 112 -11.12 -8.32 -10.24
CA PRO A 112 -9.78 -8.26 -10.80
C PRO A 112 -9.64 -7.22 -11.91
N VAL A 113 -8.61 -6.38 -11.82
CA VAL A 113 -8.39 -5.26 -12.78
C VAL A 113 -7.51 -5.65 -13.96
N PHE A 114 -6.87 -6.82 -13.87
CA PHE A 114 -6.10 -7.44 -14.94
C PHE A 114 -6.14 -8.97 -14.83
N ASN A 115 -5.71 -9.66 -15.88
CA ASN A 115 -5.59 -11.12 -15.91
C ASN A 115 -4.17 -11.53 -15.50
N GLY A 116 -4.03 -12.37 -14.46
CA GLY A 116 -2.75 -12.86 -13.97
C GLY A 116 -1.90 -13.57 -15.03
N ALA A 117 -2.52 -14.12 -16.08
CA ALA A 117 -1.81 -14.70 -17.22
C ALA A 117 -0.99 -13.69 -18.03
N ASP A 118 -1.28 -12.39 -17.92
CA ASP A 118 -0.53 -11.32 -18.59
C ASP A 118 0.73 -10.88 -17.84
N MET A 119 0.95 -11.38 -16.61
CA MET A 119 2.17 -11.10 -15.85
C MET A 119 3.42 -11.71 -16.53
N GLU A 120 4.59 -11.18 -16.20
CA GLU A 120 5.86 -11.58 -16.78
C GLU A 120 6.89 -11.89 -15.67
N PRO A 121 7.88 -12.77 -15.92
CA PRO A 121 8.95 -13.03 -14.97
C PRO A 121 9.61 -11.75 -14.48
N GLY A 122 9.94 -11.72 -13.19
CA GLY A 122 10.61 -10.59 -12.54
C GLY A 122 9.69 -9.47 -12.06
N GLN A 123 8.39 -9.52 -12.36
CA GLN A 123 7.46 -8.48 -11.94
C GLN A 123 7.27 -8.44 -10.43
N LEU A 124 7.10 -7.21 -9.90
CA LEU A 124 6.48 -6.96 -8.62
C LEU A 124 5.06 -6.44 -8.86
N VAL A 125 4.06 -7.19 -8.41
CA VAL A 125 2.66 -6.76 -8.43
C VAL A 125 2.27 -6.28 -7.03
N THR A 126 1.59 -5.14 -6.90
CA THR A 126 1.09 -4.62 -5.63
C THR A 126 -0.41 -4.39 -5.69
N SER A 127 -1.15 -4.66 -4.62
CA SER A 127 -2.57 -4.27 -4.50
C SER A 127 -2.89 -3.75 -3.10
N ILE A 128 -3.93 -2.92 -2.99
CA ILE A 128 -4.20 -2.15 -1.75
C ILE A 128 -5.64 -2.24 -1.25
N VAL A 129 -6.58 -2.66 -2.09
CA VAL A 129 -7.98 -2.78 -1.67
C VAL A 129 -8.12 -3.94 -0.71
N ASN A 130 -8.56 -3.73 0.51
CA ASN A 130 -8.78 -4.83 1.43
C ASN A 130 -10.18 -5.45 1.27
N SER A 131 -10.23 -6.77 1.33
CA SER A 131 -11.45 -7.54 1.59
C SER A 131 -11.64 -7.74 3.09
N ASP A 132 -12.89 -7.72 3.54
CA ASP A 132 -13.28 -8.20 4.88
C ASP A 132 -14.51 -9.14 4.81
N ALA A 133 -15.07 -9.49 5.97
CA ALA A 133 -16.21 -10.38 6.09
C ALA A 133 -17.50 -9.85 5.43
N VAL A 134 -17.62 -8.53 5.26
CA VAL A 134 -18.82 -7.84 4.77
C VAL A 134 -18.63 -7.43 3.31
N PHE A 135 -17.46 -6.88 2.98
CA PHE A 135 -17.12 -6.37 1.66
C PHE A 135 -16.03 -7.23 1.03
N GLN A 136 -16.46 -8.17 0.20
CA GLN A 136 -15.56 -8.98 -0.61
C GLN A 136 -15.07 -8.18 -1.80
N ARG A 137 -13.75 -7.99 -1.88
CA ARG A 137 -13.11 -7.19 -2.92
C ARG A 137 -11.77 -7.82 -3.28
N ALA A 138 -11.46 -7.90 -4.57
CA ALA A 138 -10.16 -8.36 -5.02
C ALA A 138 -9.74 -7.57 -6.26
N GLU A 139 -8.53 -7.00 -6.25
CA GLU A 139 -7.97 -6.34 -7.44
C GLU A 139 -7.25 -7.32 -8.37
N VAL A 140 -6.99 -8.53 -7.92
CA VAL A 140 -6.23 -9.56 -8.66
C VAL A 140 -7.00 -10.86 -8.72
N ASP A 141 -6.79 -11.62 -9.79
CA ASP A 141 -7.40 -12.92 -9.97
C ASP A 141 -6.60 -14.05 -9.28
N ARG A 142 -7.15 -15.26 -9.33
CA ARG A 142 -6.49 -16.47 -8.81
C ARG A 142 -5.20 -16.81 -9.55
N GLU A 143 -5.09 -16.42 -10.81
CA GLU A 143 -3.90 -16.69 -11.61
C GLU A 143 -2.70 -15.88 -11.13
N THR A 144 -2.93 -14.67 -10.64
CA THR A 144 -1.91 -13.85 -9.97
C THR A 144 -1.29 -14.60 -8.79
N TYR A 145 -2.12 -15.27 -7.98
CA TYR A 145 -1.63 -16.11 -6.89
C TYR A 145 -0.86 -17.34 -7.39
N ARG A 146 -1.37 -18.04 -8.42
CA ARG A 146 -0.69 -19.23 -8.96
C ARG A 146 0.70 -18.92 -9.48
N ARG A 147 0.85 -17.78 -10.17
CA ARG A 147 2.09 -17.39 -10.83
C ARG A 147 3.10 -16.70 -9.91
N SER A 148 2.66 -16.21 -8.75
CA SER A 148 3.55 -15.55 -7.80
C SER A 148 4.36 -16.56 -7.00
N ASN A 149 5.68 -16.46 -7.06
CA ASN A 149 6.60 -17.24 -6.24
C ASN A 149 6.42 -16.95 -4.76
N LEU A 150 6.19 -15.67 -4.41
CA LEU A 150 5.96 -15.21 -3.05
C LEU A 150 4.75 -14.28 -2.99
N VAL A 151 3.99 -14.39 -1.90
CA VAL A 151 2.94 -13.45 -1.53
C VAL A 151 3.37 -12.72 -0.27
N ILE A 152 3.54 -11.41 -0.38
CA ILE A 152 4.01 -10.57 0.72
C ILE A 152 2.82 -9.84 1.31
N VAL A 153 2.71 -9.83 2.64
CA VAL A 153 1.62 -9.18 3.39
C VAL A 153 2.20 -8.27 4.47
N ASN A 154 1.38 -7.38 5.05
CA ASN A 154 1.81 -6.60 6.20
C ASN A 154 1.74 -7.41 7.49
N ASP A 155 0.66 -8.17 7.65
CA ASP A 155 0.32 -8.90 8.87
C ASP A 155 -0.44 -10.18 8.49
N ARG A 156 0.17 -11.35 8.75
CA ARG A 156 -0.45 -12.66 8.47
C ARG A 156 -1.59 -12.99 9.40
N GLU A 157 -1.50 -12.61 10.67
CA GLU A 157 -2.52 -12.91 11.66
C GLU A 157 -3.85 -12.24 11.29
N SER A 158 -3.77 -10.99 10.78
CA SER A 158 -4.94 -10.25 10.30
C SER A 158 -5.72 -10.95 9.17
N ILE A 159 -5.09 -11.84 8.41
CA ILE A 159 -5.77 -12.58 7.33
C ILE A 159 -6.92 -13.40 7.90
N GLN A 160 -6.66 -14.12 8.99
CA GLN A 160 -7.67 -14.92 9.69
C GLN A 160 -8.57 -14.04 10.55
N ALA A 161 -7.98 -13.16 11.36
CA ALA A 161 -8.72 -12.33 12.32
C ALA A 161 -9.78 -11.43 11.63
N ASN A 162 -9.45 -10.86 10.47
CA ASN A 162 -10.33 -9.97 9.72
C ASN A 162 -11.10 -10.68 8.59
N ARG A 163 -11.00 -12.02 8.49
CA ARG A 163 -11.65 -12.84 7.46
C ARG A 163 -11.40 -12.32 6.04
N GLN A 164 -10.14 -12.08 5.69
CA GLN A 164 -9.74 -11.51 4.40
C GLN A 164 -9.92 -12.55 3.28
N ARG A 165 -11.13 -12.65 2.73
CA ARG A 165 -11.53 -13.69 1.77
C ARG A 165 -10.65 -13.72 0.51
N GLU A 166 -10.17 -12.58 0.05
CA GLU A 166 -9.26 -12.53 -1.10
C GLU A 166 -7.94 -13.29 -0.91
N LEU A 167 -7.48 -13.48 0.34
CA LEU A 167 -6.30 -14.28 0.69
C LEU A 167 -6.71 -15.66 1.20
N LEU A 168 -7.77 -15.75 2.01
CA LEU A 168 -8.26 -17.03 2.55
C LEU A 168 -8.77 -17.96 1.44
N ASP A 169 -9.48 -17.46 0.44
CA ASP A 169 -10.04 -18.30 -0.63
C ASP A 169 -8.96 -19.04 -1.43
N PRO A 170 -7.90 -18.38 -1.94
CA PRO A 170 -6.78 -19.07 -2.56
C PRO A 170 -6.09 -20.06 -1.62
N ILE A 171 -6.03 -19.78 -0.31
CA ILE A 171 -5.41 -20.68 0.68
C ILE A 171 -6.27 -21.94 0.88
N ASP A 172 -7.56 -21.78 1.11
CA ASP A 172 -8.53 -22.88 1.28
C ASP A 172 -8.58 -23.78 0.04
N GLN A 173 -8.43 -23.18 -1.14
CA GLN A 173 -8.40 -23.86 -2.43
C GLN A 173 -7.03 -24.44 -2.80
N LYS A 174 -6.02 -24.29 -1.92
CA LYS A 174 -4.64 -24.78 -2.13
C LYS A 174 -3.95 -24.17 -3.36
N ILE A 175 -4.38 -22.98 -3.78
CA ILE A 175 -3.72 -22.17 -4.82
C ILE A 175 -2.52 -21.41 -4.21
N LEU A 176 -2.69 -20.96 -2.97
CA LEU A 176 -1.65 -20.31 -2.17
C LEU A 176 -1.39 -21.16 -0.93
N SER A 177 -0.13 -21.44 -0.65
CA SER A 177 0.29 -22.14 0.56
C SER A 177 0.88 -21.15 1.58
N TRP A 178 0.70 -21.42 2.87
CA TRP A 178 1.15 -20.53 3.94
C TRP A 178 2.67 -20.30 3.97
N ASP A 179 3.47 -21.26 3.50
CA ASP A 179 4.93 -21.13 3.39
C ASP A 179 5.37 -20.07 2.36
N ARG A 180 4.49 -19.73 1.41
CA ARG A 180 4.71 -18.66 0.44
C ARG A 180 4.24 -17.29 0.94
N VAL A 181 3.57 -17.23 2.09
CA VAL A 181 3.06 -15.98 2.68
C VAL A 181 4.08 -15.44 3.69
N ILE A 182 4.71 -14.32 3.34
CA ILE A 182 5.80 -13.71 4.12
C ILE A 182 5.40 -12.29 4.54
N GLU A 183 5.73 -11.89 5.76
CA GLU A 183 5.46 -10.53 6.21
C GLU A 183 6.52 -9.56 5.70
N LEU A 184 6.09 -8.37 5.29
CA LEU A 184 6.98 -7.30 4.84
C LEU A 184 8.02 -6.95 5.91
N GLY A 185 7.65 -7.00 7.19
CA GLY A 185 8.58 -6.78 8.31
C GLY A 185 9.75 -7.77 8.33
N GLU A 186 9.51 -9.03 7.94
CA GLU A 186 10.59 -10.02 7.83
C GLU A 186 11.58 -9.67 6.71
N ILE A 187 11.07 -9.20 5.58
CA ILE A 187 11.90 -8.82 4.42
C ILE A 187 12.72 -7.56 4.73
N VAL A 188 12.09 -6.57 5.35
CA VAL A 188 12.77 -5.31 5.71
C VAL A 188 13.90 -5.56 6.72
N ASN A 189 13.70 -6.47 7.67
CA ASN A 189 14.73 -6.84 8.64
C ASN A 189 15.77 -7.82 8.08
N ASN A 190 15.37 -8.69 7.15
CA ASN A 190 16.24 -9.67 6.51
C ASN A 190 15.79 -9.95 5.06
N ASN A 191 16.53 -9.38 4.11
CA ASN A 191 16.16 -9.47 2.70
C ASN A 191 16.32 -10.89 2.10
N SER A 192 16.92 -11.84 2.81
CA SER A 192 17.12 -13.22 2.29
C SER A 192 15.80 -13.98 2.06
N ARG A 193 14.70 -13.52 2.67
CA ARG A 193 13.35 -14.09 2.48
C ARG A 193 12.55 -13.41 1.36
N GLY A 194 13.08 -12.33 0.78
CA GLY A 194 12.47 -11.62 -0.34
C GLY A 194 12.72 -12.29 -1.69
N ARG A 195 12.91 -11.48 -2.73
CA ARG A 195 13.25 -11.94 -4.08
C ARG A 195 14.51 -12.82 -4.07
N ARG A 196 14.41 -14.03 -4.60
CA ARG A 196 15.52 -15.00 -4.68
C ARG A 196 16.19 -14.97 -6.05
N THR A 197 15.39 -14.86 -7.11
CA THR A 197 15.85 -14.80 -8.49
C THR A 197 15.32 -13.56 -9.22
N PRO A 198 16.03 -13.06 -10.25
CA PRO A 198 15.52 -11.99 -11.10
C PRO A 198 14.19 -12.34 -11.79
N GLU A 199 13.88 -13.62 -11.98
CA GLU A 199 12.70 -14.13 -12.66
C GLU A 199 11.49 -14.27 -11.72
N ASP A 200 11.69 -14.22 -10.40
CA ASP A 200 10.61 -14.37 -9.43
C ASP A 200 9.50 -13.35 -9.69
N ILE A 201 8.27 -13.82 -9.69
CA ILE A 201 7.09 -12.97 -9.65
C ILE A 201 6.70 -12.83 -8.18
N ILE A 202 6.58 -11.58 -7.72
CA ILE A 202 6.22 -11.29 -6.33
C ILE A 202 4.91 -10.52 -6.33
N TYR A 203 3.95 -11.01 -5.54
CA TYR A 203 2.71 -10.28 -5.27
C TYR A 203 2.74 -9.72 -3.86
N TYR A 204 2.78 -8.40 -3.72
CA TYR A 204 2.62 -7.72 -2.46
C TYR A 204 1.17 -7.27 -2.27
N LYS A 205 0.52 -7.87 -1.28
CA LYS A 205 -0.79 -7.44 -0.81
C LYS A 205 -0.63 -6.53 0.40
N ASN A 206 -0.97 -5.25 0.26
CA ASN A 206 -1.01 -4.29 1.36
C ASN A 206 -2.27 -4.52 2.24
N ASN A 207 -2.36 -5.71 2.84
CA ASN A 207 -3.59 -6.31 3.37
C ASN A 207 -4.14 -5.66 4.65
N SER A 208 -3.32 -4.93 5.39
CA SER A 208 -3.71 -4.40 6.70
C SER A 208 -2.97 -3.11 7.03
N GLY A 209 -3.64 -2.21 7.74
CA GLY A 209 -2.99 -1.05 8.34
C GLY A 209 -2.47 -1.38 9.72
N MET A 210 -1.17 -1.20 9.93
CA MET A 210 -0.52 -1.49 11.20
C MET A 210 -0.20 -0.20 11.96
N ALA A 211 -0.35 -0.21 13.29
CA ALA A 211 -0.06 0.95 14.14
C ALA A 211 1.35 1.53 13.92
N ILE A 212 2.34 0.68 13.63
CA ILE A 212 3.71 1.11 13.32
C ILE A 212 3.80 2.06 12.11
N GLN A 213 2.93 1.88 11.11
CA GLN A 213 2.88 2.75 9.92
C GLN A 213 2.39 4.15 10.30
N PHE A 214 1.39 4.24 11.18
CA PHE A 214 0.89 5.50 11.70
C PHE A 214 1.91 6.17 12.62
N ALA A 215 2.56 5.41 13.51
CA ALA A 215 3.60 5.94 14.40
C ALA A 215 4.79 6.52 13.62
N ALA A 216 5.25 5.83 12.58
CA ALA A 216 6.33 6.30 11.71
C ALA A 216 5.96 7.61 10.99
N MET A 217 4.76 7.68 10.41
CA MET A 217 4.26 8.90 9.78
C MET A 217 4.06 10.04 10.78
N GLY A 218 3.50 9.73 11.95
CA GLY A 218 3.25 10.70 13.02
C GLY A 218 4.54 11.38 13.48
N LYS A 219 5.62 10.59 13.67
CA LYS A 219 6.95 11.14 14.00
C LYS A 219 7.44 12.12 12.93
N VAL A 220 7.44 11.70 11.66
CA VAL A 220 7.93 12.54 10.54
C VAL A 220 7.09 13.82 10.39
N MET A 221 5.77 13.72 10.53
CA MET A 221 4.88 14.86 10.44
C MET A 221 5.08 15.83 11.60
N LEU A 222 5.24 15.34 12.83
CA LEU A 222 5.50 16.17 14.00
C LEU A 222 6.83 16.92 13.87
N GLU A 223 7.90 16.25 13.44
CA GLU A 223 9.20 16.87 13.20
C GLU A 223 9.15 17.93 12.09
N ARG A 224 8.41 17.65 11.00
CA ARG A 224 8.18 18.61 9.91
C ARG A 224 7.33 19.80 10.34
N ALA A 225 6.32 19.59 11.17
CA ALA A 225 5.48 20.65 11.70
C ALA A 225 6.31 21.60 12.57
N LYS A 226 7.10 21.05 13.50
CA LYS A 226 8.01 21.81 14.36
C LYS A 226 9.04 22.62 13.55
N SER A 227 9.72 22.00 12.59
CA SER A 227 10.74 22.68 11.78
C SER A 227 10.16 23.79 10.87
N LYS A 228 8.89 23.69 10.48
CA LYS A 228 8.19 24.72 9.70
C LYS A 228 7.45 25.74 10.57
N GLY A 229 7.43 25.58 11.89
CA GLY A 229 6.66 26.44 12.80
C GLY A 229 5.15 26.40 12.55
N VAL A 230 4.61 25.25 12.11
CA VAL A 230 3.16 25.08 11.85
C VAL A 230 2.51 24.15 12.87
N GLY A 231 1.21 24.31 13.05
CA GLY A 231 0.43 23.61 14.08
C GLY A 231 0.02 24.56 15.21
N LYS A 232 -0.63 24.02 16.24
CA LYS A 232 -1.05 24.76 17.41
C LYS A 232 -0.64 23.99 18.66
N GLU A 233 0.11 24.65 19.54
CA GLU A 233 0.32 24.13 20.88
C GLU A 233 -1.01 24.17 21.63
N ILE A 234 -1.37 23.02 22.20
CA ILE A 234 -2.55 22.86 23.04
C ILE A 234 -2.06 22.61 24.46
N PRO A 235 -2.71 23.19 25.47
CA PRO A 235 -2.24 23.05 26.84
C PRO A 235 -2.27 21.59 27.29
N GLY A 236 -1.17 21.12 27.88
CA GLY A 236 -1.02 19.72 28.32
C GLY A 236 -2.04 19.36 29.41
N GLU A 237 -2.46 20.34 30.20
CA GLU A 237 -3.44 20.19 31.26
C GLU A 237 -4.83 19.76 30.76
N TRP A 238 -5.16 20.02 29.49
CA TRP A 238 -6.40 19.51 28.88
C TRP A 238 -6.41 17.97 28.78
N PHE A 239 -5.24 17.35 28.84
CA PHE A 239 -5.06 15.90 28.75
C PHE A 239 -4.59 15.28 30.07
N SER A 240 -4.33 16.09 31.10
CA SER A 240 -4.09 15.61 32.46
C SER A 240 -5.33 15.91 33.31
N ALA A 241 -6.21 14.93 33.44
CA ALA A 241 -7.25 15.02 34.46
C ALA A 241 -6.64 14.57 35.79
N ASP A 242 -6.45 15.49 36.74
CA ASP A 242 -6.42 15.10 38.14
C ASP A 242 -7.83 14.67 38.53
N LEU A 243 -8.06 13.35 38.46
CA LEU A 243 -9.35 12.75 38.77
C LEU A 243 -9.53 12.52 40.27
N ALA A 244 -8.55 12.86 41.11
CA ALA A 244 -8.61 12.60 42.55
C ALA A 244 -9.85 13.22 43.20
N GLN A 245 -10.23 14.43 42.80
CA GLN A 245 -11.43 15.10 43.30
C GLN A 245 -12.74 14.38 42.89
N TRP A 246 -12.77 13.75 41.72
CA TRP A 246 -13.92 13.01 41.22
C TRP A 246 -14.00 11.60 41.84
N TYR A 247 -12.85 10.94 42.00
CA TYR A 247 -12.73 9.68 42.72
C TYR A 247 -13.14 9.81 44.18
N ALA A 248 -12.75 10.89 44.87
CA ALA A 248 -13.17 11.18 46.24
C ALA A 248 -14.69 11.38 46.38
N GLN A 249 -15.37 11.77 45.29
CA GLN A 249 -16.83 11.90 45.21
C GLN A 249 -17.53 10.62 44.72
N GLY A 250 -16.80 9.52 44.54
CA GLY A 250 -17.33 8.23 44.11
C GLY A 250 -17.60 8.10 42.62
N TYR A 251 -17.16 9.06 41.79
CA TYR A 251 -17.29 8.98 40.33
C TYR A 251 -16.07 8.27 39.75
N PHE A 252 -16.29 7.08 39.18
CA PHE A 252 -15.26 6.31 38.48
C PHE A 252 -15.60 6.22 36.99
N PRO A 253 -14.60 6.22 36.07
CA PRO A 253 -14.82 5.93 34.67
C PRO A 253 -15.56 4.60 34.52
N ALA A 254 -16.53 4.56 33.63
CA ALA A 254 -17.18 3.30 33.28
C ALA A 254 -16.12 2.32 32.78
N SER A 255 -16.05 1.15 33.43
CA SER A 255 -15.21 0.02 33.03
C SER A 255 -15.60 -0.53 31.66
#